data_AF-N9P6A9-F1
#
_entry.id   AF-N9P6A9-F1
#
_cell.length_a   1.000
_cell.length_b   1.000
_cell.length_c   1.000
_cell.angle_alpha   90.00
_cell.angle_beta   90.00
_cell.angle_gamma   90.00
#
_symmetry.space_group_name_H-M   'P 1'
#
loop_
_entity.id
_entity.type
_entity.pdbx_description
1 polymer ?
#
loop_
_entity_poly.entity_id
_entity_poly.type
_entity_poly.pdbx_seq_one_letter_code
_entity_poly.pdbx_strand_id
1 'polypeptide(L)'
;MKVLNFSNIPLNYLDVAKQILNLDIVKEEIEFMQRLDIEDPVVELEAVHDGYTLVSIPHADVWLLRLPDGVWKRAYIGHGEVYAKTVLEDKYKHLEVFKANIASFRKVYPVYI
;
A
#
# COMPACT_ATOMS: atom_id res chain seq x y z
N MET A 1 -20.52 10.52 1.65
CA MET A 1 -19.37 9.81 2.24
C MET A 1 -18.63 9.18 1.07
N LYS A 2 -17.37 9.55 0.84
CA LYS A 2 -16.57 8.94 -0.26
C LYS A 2 -16.43 7.44 0.01
N VAL A 3 -16.64 6.64 -1.02
CA VAL A 3 -16.65 5.17 -0.93
C VAL A 3 -15.29 4.66 -1.37
N LEU A 4 -14.65 3.79 -0.59
CA LEU A 4 -13.47 3.09 -1.09
C LEU A 4 -13.87 2.09 -2.16
N ASN A 5 -13.31 2.29 -3.33
CA ASN A 5 -13.44 1.36 -4.44
C ASN A 5 -12.29 0.35 -4.37
N PHE A 6 -12.55 -0.89 -4.78
CA PHE A 6 -11.54 -1.94 -4.86
C PHE A 6 -11.34 -2.30 -6.32
N SER A 7 -10.12 -2.19 -6.81
CA SER A 7 -9.74 -2.48 -8.20
C SER A 7 -8.73 -3.61 -8.23
N ASN A 8 -8.85 -4.51 -9.21
CA ASN A 8 -7.93 -5.64 -9.42
C ASN A 8 -7.74 -6.57 -8.19
N ILE A 9 -8.72 -6.61 -7.28
CA ILE A 9 -8.67 -7.51 -6.10
C ILE A 9 -9.51 -8.76 -6.38
N PRO A 10 -8.91 -9.95 -6.46
CA PRO A 10 -9.64 -11.20 -6.56
C PRO A 10 -10.59 -11.40 -5.36
N LEU A 11 -11.74 -12.05 -5.58
CA LEU A 11 -12.77 -12.22 -4.54
C LEU A 11 -12.24 -12.83 -3.23
N ASN A 12 -11.29 -13.78 -3.33
CA ASN A 12 -10.66 -14.42 -2.18
C ASN A 12 -9.72 -13.51 -1.37
N TYR A 13 -9.37 -12.32 -1.90
CA TYR A 13 -8.57 -11.31 -1.21
C TYR A 13 -9.37 -10.08 -0.78
N LEU A 14 -10.65 -9.98 -1.17
CA LEU A 14 -11.48 -8.80 -0.89
C LEU A 14 -11.64 -8.56 0.62
N ASP A 15 -11.91 -9.61 1.39
CA ASP A 15 -12.06 -9.49 2.85
C ASP A 15 -10.74 -9.14 3.54
N VAL A 16 -9.61 -9.59 3.00
CA VAL A 16 -8.28 -9.21 3.47
C VAL A 16 -8.04 -7.72 3.18
N ALA A 17 -8.30 -7.27 1.95
CA ALA A 17 -8.14 -5.87 1.56
C ALA A 17 -9.02 -4.94 2.39
N LYS A 18 -10.25 -5.33 2.72
CA LYS A 18 -11.15 -4.54 3.59
C LYS A 18 -10.62 -4.34 5.02
N GLN A 19 -9.67 -5.15 5.49
CA GLN A 19 -9.07 -4.96 6.82
C GLN A 19 -8.38 -3.60 6.95
N ILE A 20 -7.83 -3.07 5.85
CA ILE A 20 -7.10 -1.79 5.86
C ILE A 20 -7.99 -0.60 6.22
N LEU A 21 -9.30 -0.71 6.03
CA LEU A 21 -10.28 0.32 6.36
C LEU A 21 -10.30 0.66 7.86
N ASN A 22 -9.82 -0.26 8.70
CA ASN A 22 -9.76 -0.06 10.14
C ASN A 22 -8.45 0.61 10.61
N LEU A 23 -7.47 0.76 9.72
CA LEU A 23 -6.17 1.35 10.07
C LEU A 23 -6.29 2.87 10.14
N ASP A 24 -5.73 3.47 11.20
CA ASP A 24 -5.83 4.92 11.44
C ASP A 24 -5.22 5.73 10.29
N ILE A 25 -4.08 5.29 9.75
CA ILE A 25 -3.43 5.92 8.59
C ILE A 25 -4.32 5.97 7.34
N VAL A 26 -5.20 4.98 7.16
CA VAL A 26 -6.13 4.96 6.03
C VAL A 26 -7.29 5.91 6.28
N LYS A 27 -7.82 5.93 7.51
CA LYS A 27 -8.91 6.84 7.90
C LYS A 27 -8.48 8.30 7.79
N GLU A 28 -7.30 8.64 8.31
CA GLU A 28 -6.74 10.00 8.24
C GLU A 28 -6.61 10.48 6.80
N GLU A 29 -6.14 9.61 5.91
CA GLU A 29 -5.95 9.93 4.50
C GLU A 29 -7.28 10.09 3.75
N ILE A 30 -8.27 9.22 4.02
CA ILE A 30 -9.62 9.37 3.48
C ILE A 30 -10.23 10.70 3.93
N GLU A 31 -10.09 11.06 5.21
CA GLU A 31 -10.56 12.35 5.71
C GLU A 31 -9.85 13.53 5.04
N PHE A 32 -8.55 13.43 4.81
CA PHE A 32 -7.77 14.44 4.11
C PHE A 32 -8.24 14.63 2.68
N MET A 33 -8.39 13.54 1.91
CA MET A 33 -8.90 13.56 0.54
C MET A 33 -10.33 14.11 0.46
N GLN A 34 -11.18 13.80 1.44
CA GLN A 34 -12.53 14.36 1.53
C GLN A 34 -12.52 15.88 1.71
N ARG A 35 -11.63 16.43 2.55
CA ARG A 35 -11.51 17.89 2.75
C ARG A 35 -11.04 18.62 1.51
N LEU A 36 -10.24 17.97 0.67
CA LEU A 36 -9.67 18.56 -0.55
C LEU A 36 -10.50 18.30 -1.82
N ASP A 37 -11.65 17.64 -1.67
CA ASP A 37 -12.50 17.19 -2.77
C ASP A 37 -11.76 16.37 -3.87
N ILE A 38 -10.77 15.56 -3.46
CA ILE A 38 -10.01 14.67 -4.35
C ILE A 38 -10.83 13.41 -4.64
N GLU A 39 -10.73 12.86 -5.85
CA GLU A 39 -11.44 11.64 -6.31
C GLU A 39 -11.49 10.49 -5.28
N ASP A 40 -12.52 9.64 -5.37
CA ASP A 40 -12.74 8.53 -4.43
C ASP A 40 -11.51 7.60 -4.36
N PRO A 41 -11.00 7.29 -3.15
CA PRO A 41 -9.83 6.44 -3.01
C PRO A 41 -10.09 5.03 -3.55
N VAL A 42 -9.17 4.56 -4.40
CA VAL A 42 -9.17 3.20 -4.95
C VAL A 42 -8.09 2.39 -4.26
N VAL A 43 -8.47 1.23 -3.72
CA VAL A 43 -7.55 0.22 -3.18
C VAL A 43 -7.21 -0.77 -4.28
N GLU A 44 -5.93 -1.03 -4.47
CA GLU A 44 -5.45 -1.99 -5.45
C GLU A 44 -4.63 -3.10 -4.79
N LEU A 45 -4.78 -4.34 -5.27
CA LEU A 45 -3.91 -5.44 -4.89
C LEU A 45 -2.67 -5.43 -5.80
N GLU A 46 -1.51 -5.26 -5.20
CA GLU A 46 -0.27 -5.00 -5.94
C GLU A 46 0.60 -6.25 -6.07
N ALA A 47 0.70 -7.03 -4.99
CA ALA A 47 1.47 -8.26 -4.97
C ALA A 47 1.02 -9.20 -3.85
N VAL A 48 1.19 -10.50 -4.08
CA VAL A 48 1.09 -11.55 -3.05
C VAL A 48 2.32 -12.44 -3.20
N HIS A 49 3.03 -12.69 -2.10
CA HIS A 49 4.23 -13.52 -2.12
C HIS A 49 4.48 -14.09 -0.73
N ASP A 50 4.76 -15.38 -0.57
CA ASP A 50 5.19 -16.03 0.68
C ASP A 50 4.43 -15.60 1.95
N GLY A 51 3.10 -15.49 1.85
CA GLY A 51 2.21 -15.09 2.96
C GLY A 51 2.08 -13.57 3.15
N TYR A 52 2.86 -12.77 2.43
CA TYR A 52 2.73 -11.33 2.34
C TYR A 52 1.62 -10.91 1.37
N THR A 53 0.90 -9.82 1.69
CA THR A 53 -0.09 -9.20 0.81
C THR A 53 0.14 -7.70 0.76
N LEU A 54 0.49 -7.18 -0.41
CA LEU A 54 0.72 -5.75 -0.64
C LEU A 54 -0.50 -5.14 -1.31
N VAL A 55 -1.01 -4.06 -0.73
CA VAL A 55 -2.06 -3.22 -1.32
C VAL A 55 -1.60 -1.77 -1.38
N SER A 56 -2.14 -1.02 -2.32
CA SER A 56 -1.89 0.41 -2.47
C SER A 56 -3.20 1.20 -2.47
N ILE A 57 -3.09 2.48 -2.11
CA ILE A 57 -4.08 3.51 -2.39
C ILE A 57 -3.33 4.58 -3.22
N PRO A 58 -3.25 4.42 -4.55
CA PRO A 58 -2.31 5.19 -5.38
C PRO A 58 -2.50 6.70 -5.28
N HIS A 59 -3.75 7.18 -5.24
CA HIS A 59 -4.06 8.61 -5.14
C HIS A 59 -3.55 9.28 -3.86
N ALA A 60 -3.31 8.48 -2.83
CA ALA A 60 -2.84 8.93 -1.53
C ALA A 60 -1.36 8.59 -1.26
N ASP A 61 -0.68 7.95 -2.22
CA ASP A 61 0.67 7.40 -2.03
C ASP A 61 0.80 6.55 -0.74
N VAL A 62 -0.24 5.79 -0.43
CA VAL A 62 -0.27 4.88 0.72
C VAL A 62 -0.03 3.46 0.23
N TRP A 63 0.99 2.81 0.79
CA TRP A 63 1.32 1.42 0.53
C TRP A 63 1.26 0.65 1.84
N LEU A 64 0.56 -0.50 1.84
CA LEU A 64 0.32 -1.29 3.04
C LEU A 64 0.66 -2.75 2.76
N LEU A 65 1.47 -3.30 3.65
CA LEU A 65 1.88 -4.69 3.62
C LEU A 65 1.26 -5.45 4.79
N ARG A 66 0.50 -6.49 4.48
CA ARG A 66 0.13 -7.52 5.45
C ARG A 66 1.26 -8.51 5.55
N LEU A 67 1.79 -8.67 6.75
CA LEU A 67 2.79 -9.67 7.09
C LEU A 67 2.14 -11.07 7.22
N PRO A 68 2.93 -12.17 7.19
CA PRO A 68 2.41 -13.54 7.33
C PRO A 68 1.67 -13.79 8.65
N ASP A 69 2.00 -13.06 9.70
CA ASP A 69 1.32 -13.10 11.01
C ASP A 69 -0.02 -12.34 11.02
N GLY A 70 -0.37 -11.68 9.91
CA GLY A 70 -1.60 -10.92 9.74
C GLY A 70 -1.51 -9.45 10.16
N VAL A 71 -0.37 -8.97 10.65
CA VAL A 71 -0.16 -7.57 11.00
C VAL A 71 -0.02 -6.72 9.75
N TRP A 72 -0.67 -5.56 9.73
CA TRP A 72 -0.51 -4.55 8.68
C TRP A 72 0.57 -3.54 9.04
N LYS A 73 1.46 -3.24 8.11
CA LYS A 73 2.48 -2.20 8.21
C LYS A 73 2.47 -1.29 7.00
N ARG A 74 2.90 -0.04 7.18
CA ARG A 74 3.22 0.82 6.04
C ARG A 74 4.42 0.22 5.30
N ALA A 75 4.31 0.21 3.98
CA ALA A 75 5.31 -0.30 3.09
C ALA A 75 5.88 0.82 2.22
N TYR A 76 7.02 0.54 1.62
CA TYR A 76 7.74 1.44 0.74
C TYR A 76 8.24 0.63 -0.46
N ILE A 77 8.04 1.13 -1.68
CA ILE A 77 8.39 0.46 -2.93
C ILE A 77 9.64 1.09 -3.53
N GLY A 78 10.67 0.30 -3.83
CA GLY A 78 11.95 0.74 -4.40
C GLY A 78 11.92 1.35 -5.80
N HIS A 79 11.03 2.31 -6.06
CA HIS A 79 10.75 2.92 -7.35
C HIS A 79 10.88 4.46 -7.28
N GLY A 80 11.78 5.03 -8.09
CA GLY A 80 11.92 6.48 -8.32
C GLY A 80 13.03 7.20 -7.51
N GLU A 81 13.41 8.41 -7.94
CA GLU A 81 14.43 9.25 -7.28
C GLU A 81 13.96 9.86 -5.95
N VAL A 82 12.66 10.11 -5.80
CA VAL A 82 12.06 10.60 -4.55
C VAL A 82 12.14 9.53 -3.44
N TYR A 83 12.07 8.26 -3.84
CA TYR A 83 12.29 7.11 -2.96
C TYR A 83 13.72 7.05 -2.43
N ALA A 84 14.72 7.30 -3.29
CA ALA A 84 16.11 7.37 -2.87
C ALA A 84 16.33 8.43 -1.78
N LYS A 85 15.67 9.59 -1.87
CA LYS A 85 15.79 10.63 -0.85
C LYS A 85 15.07 10.33 0.46
N THR A 86 13.97 9.58 0.45
CA THR A 86 13.13 9.40 1.66
C THR A 86 13.42 8.08 2.38
N VAL A 87 13.91 7.06 1.66
CA VAL A 87 14.21 5.72 2.18
C VAL A 87 15.72 5.46 2.32
N LEU A 88 16.59 6.07 1.50
CA LEU A 88 18.05 5.89 1.62
C LEU A 88 18.74 6.99 2.43
N GLU A 89 18.08 8.13 2.69
CA GLU A 89 18.61 9.10 3.66
C GLU A 89 18.26 8.62 5.09
N ASP A 90 19.28 8.54 5.96
CA ASP A 90 19.40 7.99 7.33
C ASP A 90 18.21 8.07 8.31
N LYS A 91 17.11 8.73 7.96
CA LYS A 91 15.96 9.02 8.81
C LYS A 91 15.06 7.81 9.07
N TYR A 92 15.06 6.80 8.20
CA TYR A 92 14.24 5.61 8.35
C TYR A 92 15.00 4.32 7.98
N LYS A 93 15.38 3.54 8.99
CA LYS A 93 16.02 2.22 8.80
C LYS A 93 14.96 1.22 8.33
N HIS A 94 14.71 1.17 7.03
CA HIS A 94 13.74 0.26 6.46
C HIS A 94 14.36 -1.11 6.14
N LEU A 95 13.70 -2.20 6.56
CA LEU A 95 14.12 -3.57 6.28
C LEU A 95 13.53 -4.01 4.93
N GLU A 96 14.37 -4.44 3.99
CA GLU A 96 13.88 -5.12 2.78
C GLU A 96 13.21 -6.43 3.19
N VAL A 97 11.93 -6.58 2.85
CA VAL A 97 11.13 -7.74 3.25
C VAL A 97 11.08 -8.78 2.13
N PHE A 98 10.85 -8.36 0.89
CA PHE A 98 10.86 -9.24 -0.30
C PHE A 98 10.93 -8.42 -1.59
N LYS A 99 11.06 -9.12 -2.72
CA LYS A 99 10.93 -8.57 -4.08
C LYS A 99 9.75 -9.22 -4.77
N ALA A 100 8.87 -8.43 -5.38
CA ALA A 100 7.74 -8.95 -6.14
C ALA A 100 7.44 -8.13 -7.38
N ASN A 101 6.77 -8.76 -8.34
CA ASN A 101 6.17 -8.06 -9.46
C ASN A 101 4.99 -7.23 -8.95
N ILE A 102 5.13 -5.90 -9.03
CA ILE A 102 4.12 -4.95 -8.59
C ILE A 102 3.19 -4.67 -9.77
N ALA A 103 1.90 -4.97 -9.60
CA ALA A 103 0.90 -4.93 -10.67
C ALA A 103 0.85 -3.56 -11.37
N SER A 104 0.85 -2.47 -10.61
CA SER A 104 0.79 -1.10 -11.14
C SER A 104 2.00 -0.71 -11.99
N PHE A 105 3.18 -1.26 -11.70
CA PHE A 105 4.40 -0.97 -12.46
C PHE A 105 4.74 -2.02 -13.52
N ARG A 106 4.12 -3.21 -13.44
CA ARG A 106 4.43 -4.40 -14.25
C ARG A 106 5.92 -4.76 -14.22
N LYS A 107 6.56 -4.56 -13.07
CA LYS A 107 8.00 -4.75 -12.85
C LYS A 107 8.26 -5.27 -11.46
N VAL A 108 9.40 -5.95 -11.30
CA VAL A 108 9.85 -6.43 -9.99
C VAL A 108 10.50 -5.28 -9.24
N TYR A 109 9.98 -4.96 -8.06
CA TYR A 109 10.57 -4.00 -7.14
C TYR A 109 10.77 -4.61 -5.76
N PRO A 110 11.80 -4.17 -5.02
CA PRO A 110 11.92 -4.47 -3.60
C PRO A 110 10.87 -3.71 -2.79
N VAL A 111 10.33 -4.39 -1.79
CA VAL A 111 9.35 -3.90 -0.83
C VAL A 111 9.99 -3.84 0.55
N TYR A 112 9.82 -2.70 1.22
CA TYR A 112 10.42 -2.41 2.51
C TYR A 112 9.36 -2.03 3.55
N ILE A 113 9.67 -2.21 4.83
CA ILE A 113 8.90 -1.72 5.99
C ILE A 113 9.74 -0.82 6.88
#